data_AF-A0A0L6JKN7-F1
#
_entry.id   AF-A0A0L6JKN7-F1
#
_cell.length_a   1.000
_cell.length_b   1.000
_cell.length_c   1.000
_cell.angle_alpha   90.00
_cell.angle_beta   90.00
_cell.angle_gamma   90.00
#
_symmetry.space_group_name_H-M   'P 1'
#
loop_
_entity.id
_entity.type
_entity.pdbx_description
1 polymer ?
#
loop_
_entity_poly.entity_id
_entity_poly.type
_entity_poly.pdbx_seq_one_letter_code
_entity_poly.pdbx_strand_id
1 'polypeptide(L)'
;MIIDINEKKVYEFCDTKWKYYIKRDGAYYPSKHDDLVLNEAASEFNITFDEAKAIFNKVSNEIVQEEVKGMSQNQIRNAIKDVIEGNAETPWGQEKLKKKKDNN
;
A
#
# COMPACT_ATOMS: atom_id res chain seq x y z
N MET A 1 -11.80 -2.74 -18.55
CA MET A 1 -11.27 -1.57 -17.82
C MET A 1 -9.94 -1.20 -18.46
N ILE A 2 -9.69 0.08 -18.78
CA ILE A 2 -8.46 0.53 -19.43
C ILE A 2 -7.77 1.49 -18.46
N ILE A 3 -6.81 0.96 -17.69
CA ILE A 3 -5.90 1.78 -16.89
C ILE A 3 -4.95 2.46 -17.88
N ASP A 4 -4.76 3.78 -17.76
CA ASP A 4 -3.79 4.49 -18.59
C ASP A 4 -2.37 3.97 -18.31
N ILE A 5 -1.58 3.79 -19.36
CA ILE A 5 -0.24 3.18 -19.22
C ILE A 5 0.70 4.02 -18.35
N ASN A 6 0.52 5.35 -18.30
CA ASN A 6 1.32 6.23 -17.44
C ASN A 6 0.82 6.18 -15.99
N GLU A 7 -0.50 6.15 -15.78
CA GLU A 7 -1.08 5.95 -14.45
C GLU A 7 -0.61 4.63 -13.82
N LYS A 8 -0.55 3.56 -14.63
CA LYS A 8 -0.03 2.26 -14.21
C LYS A 8 1.43 2.34 -13.78
N LYS A 9 2.28 3.08 -14.51
CA LYS A 9 3.70 3.25 -14.14
C LYS A 9 3.88 3.98 -12.81
N VAL A 10 3.08 5.01 -12.56
CA VAL A 10 3.09 5.73 -11.27
C VAL A 10 2.72 4.77 -10.14
N TYR A 11 1.65 3.98 -10.32
CA TYR A 11 1.24 2.98 -9.34
C TYR A 11 2.34 1.94 -9.05
N GLU A 12 2.94 1.36 -10.10
CA GLU A 12 4.02 0.36 -9.99
C GLU A 12 5.27 0.92 -9.31
N PHE A 13 5.59 2.20 -9.57
CA PHE A 13 6.68 2.89 -8.89
C PHE A 13 6.39 3.01 -7.39
N CYS A 14 5.19 3.48 -7.01
CA CYS A 14 4.82 3.61 -5.62
C CYS A 14 4.86 2.25 -4.88
N ASP A 15 4.29 1.20 -5.47
CA ASP A 15 4.33 -0.17 -4.92
C ASP A 15 5.77 -0.67 -4.69
N THR A 16 6.66 -0.41 -5.65
CA THR A 16 8.09 -0.74 -5.52
C THR A 16 8.75 0.02 -4.36
N LYS A 17 8.42 1.30 -4.18
CA LYS A 17 8.98 2.14 -3.11
C LYS A 17 8.45 1.76 -1.73
N TRP A 18 7.16 1.46 -1.57
CA TRP A 18 6.65 0.91 -0.32
C TRP A 18 7.35 -0.42 0.03
N LYS A 19 7.50 -1.34 -0.93
CA LYS A 19 8.24 -2.61 -0.71
C LYS A 19 9.67 -2.37 -0.25
N TYR A 20 10.36 -1.39 -0.84
CA TYR A 20 11.70 -0.97 -0.41
C TYR A 20 11.70 -0.48 1.04
N TYR A 21 10.81 0.44 1.41
CA TYR A 21 10.75 1.01 2.76
C TYR A 21 10.32 0.01 3.82
N ILE A 22 9.38 -0.87 3.51
CA ILE A 22 8.97 -1.98 4.38
C ILE A 22 10.14 -2.91 4.65
N LYS A 23 10.94 -3.23 3.62
CA LYS A 23 12.14 -4.07 3.79
C LYS A 23 13.21 -3.37 4.63
N ARG A 24 13.42 -2.07 4.41
CA ARG A 24 14.39 -1.25 5.14
C ARG A 24 14.03 -1.12 6.63
N ASP A 25 12.76 -0.84 6.91
CA ASP A 25 12.30 -0.48 8.27
C ASP A 25 11.69 -1.69 9.02
N GLY A 26 11.64 -2.85 8.36
CA GLY A 26 11.18 -4.13 8.89
C GLY A 26 9.66 -4.29 8.98
N ALA A 27 8.90 -3.22 8.73
CA ALA A 27 7.44 -3.20 8.72
C ALA A 27 6.93 -1.96 7.96
N TYR A 28 5.63 -1.93 7.66
CA TYR A 28 4.98 -0.76 7.06
C TYR A 28 4.54 0.25 8.12
N TYR A 29 4.96 1.52 7.95
CA TYR A 29 4.62 2.65 8.82
C TYR A 29 4.02 3.77 7.97
N PRO A 30 2.68 3.88 7.86
CA PRO A 30 2.02 4.89 7.03
C PRO A 30 2.55 6.31 7.27
N SER A 31 2.71 6.73 8.53
CA SER A 31 3.21 8.08 8.86
C SER A 31 4.63 8.36 8.38
N LYS A 32 5.41 7.33 8.06
CA LYS A 32 6.78 7.44 7.54
C LYS A 32 6.88 7.19 6.04
N HIS A 33 5.98 6.37 5.50
CA HIS A 33 6.14 5.79 4.17
C HIS A 33 5.25 6.45 3.14
N ASP A 34 4.00 6.77 3.47
CA ASP A 34 3.02 7.14 2.45
C ASP A 34 3.37 8.45 1.77
N ASP A 35 3.54 9.52 2.55
CA ASP A 35 3.89 10.83 1.99
C ASP A 35 5.27 10.80 1.32
N LEU A 36 6.21 10.01 1.86
CA LEU A 36 7.55 9.86 1.28
C LEU A 36 7.48 9.23 -0.11
N VAL A 37 6.76 8.11 -0.24
CA VAL A 37 6.58 7.39 -1.51
C VAL A 37 5.87 8.26 -2.54
N LEU A 38 4.80 8.96 -2.13
CA LEU A 38 4.04 9.83 -3.02
C LEU A 38 4.85 11.05 -3.48
N ASN A 39 5.67 11.65 -2.62
CA ASN A 39 6.58 12.74 -3.01
C ASN A 39 7.68 12.27 -3.97
N GLU A 40 8.20 11.06 -3.78
CA GLU A 40 9.16 10.47 -4.71
C GLU A 40 8.53 10.18 -6.07
N ALA A 41 7.30 9.68 -6.11
CA ALA A 41 6.58 9.47 -7.35
C ALA A 41 6.29 10.80 -8.05
N ALA A 42 5.86 11.83 -7.31
CA ALA A 42 5.66 13.17 -7.84
C ALA A 42 6.94 13.71 -8.51
N SER A 43 8.09 13.52 -7.85
CA SER A 43 9.40 13.93 -8.38
C SER A 43 9.82 13.14 -9.62
N GLU A 44 9.66 11.81 -9.61
CA GLU A 44 10.05 10.91 -10.71
C GLU A 44 9.27 11.19 -12.00
N PHE A 45 7.96 11.42 -11.87
CA PHE A 45 7.07 11.60 -13.02
C PHE A 45 6.80 13.08 -13.36
N ASN A 46 7.44 14.01 -12.65
CA ASN A 46 7.26 15.45 -12.82
C ASN A 46 5.78 15.87 -12.74
N ILE A 47 5.09 15.38 -11.71
CA ILE A 47 3.70 15.70 -11.36
C ILE A 47 3.63 16.22 -9.92
N THR A 48 2.49 16.73 -9.51
CA THR A 48 2.26 17.16 -8.12
C THR A 48 2.02 15.96 -7.20
N PHE A 49 2.23 16.17 -5.90
CA PHE A 49 1.86 15.19 -4.86
C PHE A 49 0.40 14.76 -4.96
N ASP A 50 -0.52 15.72 -5.16
CA ASP A 50 -1.95 15.45 -5.26
C ASP A 50 -2.29 14.64 -6.51
N GLU A 51 -1.61 14.89 -7.63
CA GLU A 51 -1.76 14.06 -8.84
C GLU A 51 -1.23 12.65 -8.62
N ALA A 52 -0.05 12.49 -8.02
CA ALA A 52 0.51 11.17 -7.70
C ALA A 52 -0.44 10.38 -6.78
N LYS A 53 -1.00 11.04 -5.77
CA LYS A 53 -1.99 10.46 -4.85
C LYS A 53 -3.29 10.10 -5.56
N ALA A 54 -3.81 10.97 -6.42
CA ALA A 54 -5.03 10.72 -7.17
C ALA A 54 -4.87 9.53 -8.12
N ILE A 55 -3.75 9.46 -8.84
CA ILE A 55 -3.40 8.34 -9.73
C ILE A 55 -3.30 7.04 -8.93
N PHE A 56 -2.54 7.04 -7.82
CA PHE A 56 -2.41 5.85 -6.99
C PHE A 56 -3.77 5.36 -6.47
N ASN A 57 -4.58 6.26 -5.91
CA ASN A 57 -5.90 5.91 -5.40
C ASN A 57 -6.84 5.37 -6.49
N LYS A 58 -6.81 5.97 -7.68
CA LYS A 58 -7.61 5.51 -8.82
C LYS A 58 -7.23 4.08 -9.21
N VAL A 59 -5.95 3.84 -9.48
CA VAL A 59 -5.46 2.52 -9.92
C VAL A 59 -5.62 1.47 -8.82
N SER A 60 -5.33 1.83 -7.56
CA SER A 60 -5.52 0.94 -6.40
C SER A 60 -6.98 0.54 -6.23
N ASN A 61 -7.92 1.49 -6.33
CA ASN A 61 -9.35 1.18 -6.25
C ASN A 61 -9.79 0.25 -7.38
N GLU A 62 -9.33 0.48 -8.61
CA GLU A 62 -9.64 -0.38 -9.75
C GLU A 62 -9.15 -1.82 -9.54
N ILE A 63 -7.92 -1.99 -9.05
CA ILE A 63 -7.34 -3.30 -8.71
C ILE A 63 -8.16 -3.97 -7.60
N VAL A 64 -8.42 -3.25 -6.50
CA VAL A 64 -9.17 -3.78 -5.35
C VAL A 64 -10.58 -4.18 -5.76
N GLN A 65 -11.27 -3.40 -6.60
CA GLN A 65 -12.61 -3.74 -7.10
C GLN A 65 -12.63 -5.07 -7.86
N GLU A 66 -11.61 -5.33 -8.68
CA GLU A 66 -11.49 -6.61 -9.38
C GLU A 66 -11.09 -7.76 -8.43
N GLU A 67 -10.22 -7.51 -7.44
CA GLU A 67 -9.81 -8.52 -6.45
C GLU A 67 -10.96 -8.95 -5.52
N VAL A 68 -11.79 -8.00 -5.06
CA VAL A 68 -12.91 -8.31 -4.16
C VAL A 68 -14.12 -8.89 -4.88
N LYS A 69 -14.13 -8.85 -6.21
CA LYS A 69 -15.23 -9.35 -7.03
C LYS A 69 -15.41 -10.85 -6.84
N GLY A 70 -16.55 -11.26 -6.30
CA GLY A 70 -16.86 -12.66 -6.03
C GLY A 70 -16.25 -13.20 -4.71
N MET A 71 -15.58 -12.37 -3.92
CA MET A 71 -15.20 -12.73 -2.55
C MET A 71 -16.44 -12.88 -1.66
N SER A 72 -16.44 -13.90 -0.81
CA SER A 72 -17.38 -14.02 0.29
C SER A 72 -17.11 -12.98 1.38
N GLN A 73 -18.11 -12.73 2.24
CA GLN A 73 -17.96 -11.82 3.40
C GLN A 73 -16.80 -12.22 4.33
N ASN A 74 -16.52 -13.52 4.47
CA ASN A 74 -15.39 -13.98 5.29
C ASN A 74 -14.04 -13.68 4.62
N GLN A 75 -13.95 -13.80 3.29
CA GLN A 75 -12.74 -13.44 2.55
C GLN A 75 -12.48 -11.93 2.62
N ILE A 76 -13.51 -11.10 2.48
CA ILE A 76 -13.40 -9.64 2.65
C ILE A 76 -12.96 -9.30 4.08
N ARG A 77 -13.57 -9.92 5.11
CA ARG A 77 -13.17 -9.71 6.51
C ARG A 77 -11.70 -10.05 6.74
N ASN A 78 -11.21 -11.14 6.16
CA ASN A 78 -9.81 -11.54 6.30
C ASN A 78 -8.88 -10.55 5.59
N ALA A 79 -9.22 -10.09 4.38
CA ALA A 79 -8.43 -9.07 3.68
C ALA A 79 -8.34 -7.76 4.48
N ILE A 80 -9.45 -7.29 5.05
CA ILE A 80 -9.46 -6.10 5.93
C ILE A 80 -8.57 -6.33 7.16
N LYS A 81 -8.66 -7.51 7.77
CA LYS A 81 -7.82 -7.88 8.92
C LYS A 81 -6.33 -7.84 8.54
N ASP A 82 -5.96 -8.37 7.37
CA ASP A 82 -4.57 -8.36 6.90
C ASP A 82 -4.05 -6.94 6.68
N VAL A 83 -4.87 -6.02 6.14
CA VAL A 83 -4.51 -4.60 6.00
C VAL A 83 -4.24 -3.95 7.35
N ILE A 84 -5.13 -4.16 8.34
CA ILE A 84 -5.00 -3.58 9.68
C ILE A 84 -3.74 -4.14 10.37
N GLU A 85 -3.54 -5.45 10.31
CA GLU A 85 -2.39 -6.13 10.92
C GLU A 85 -1.06 -5.85 10.20
N GLY A 86 -1.10 -5.47 8.92
CA GLY A 86 0.08 -5.10 8.14
C GLY A 86 0.61 -3.72 8.50
N ASN A 87 -0.24 -2.84 9.03
CA ASN A 87 0.13 -1.51 9.48
C ASN A 87 0.74 -1.55 10.89
N ALA A 88 2.05 -1.31 10.99
CA ALA A 88 2.78 -1.30 12.24
C ALA A 88 2.34 -0.20 13.20
N GLU A 89 1.62 0.83 12.78
CA GLU A 89 1.17 1.90 13.66
C GLU A 89 -0.12 1.55 14.41
N THR A 90 -0.79 0.45 14.02
CA THR A 90 -1.96 -0.06 14.76
C THR A 90 -1.54 -0.94 15.93
N PRO A 91 -2.38 -1.05 16.99
CA PRO A 91 -2.15 -2.01 18.07
C PRO A 91 -1.96 -3.46 17.57
N TRP A 92 -2.73 -3.88 16.56
CA TRP A 92 -2.67 -5.22 15.98
C TRP A 92 -1.37 -5.47 15.20
N GLY A 93 -0.90 -4.48 14.43
CA GLY A 93 0.40 -4.59 13.76
C GLY A 93 1.56 -4.67 14.74
N GLN A 94 1.52 -3.89 15.83
CA GLN A 94 2.50 -4.00 16.91
C GLN A 94 2.50 -5.38 17.57
N GLU A 95 1.33 -5.97 17.82
CA GLU A 95 1.22 -7.31 18.37
C GLU A 95 1.81 -8.38 17.41
N LYS A 96 1.54 -8.26 16.11
CA LYS A 96 2.08 -9.16 15.08
C LYS A 96 3.61 -9.08 14.98
N LEU A 97 4.17 -7.88 15.08
CA LEU A 97 5.63 -7.67 15.09
C LEU A 97 6.30 -8.27 16.34
N LYS A 98 5.66 -8.18 17.51
CA LYS A 98 6.15 -8.83 18.73
C LYS A 98 6.21 -10.35 18.56
N LYS A 99 5.11 -10.97 18.13
CA LYS A 99 5.04 -12.42 17.86
C LYS A 99 6.10 -12.88 16.84
N LYS A 100 6.41 -12.06 15.82
CA LYS A 100 7.45 -12.37 14.83
C LYS A 100 8.86 -12.35 15.44
N LYS A 101 9.12 -11.48 16.42
CA LYS A 101 10.40 -11.41 17.15
C LYS A 101 10.56 -12.56 18.13
N ASP A 102 9.47 -12.99 18.78
CA ASP A 102 9.51 -14.08 19.77
C ASP A 102 9.72 -15.47 19.13
N ASN A 103 9.48 -15.60 17.82
CA ASN A 103 9.61 -16.85 17.06
C ASN A 103 10.95 -16.96 16.28
N ASN A 104 11.86 -15.99 16.42
CA ASN A 104 13.16 -15.92 15.74
C ASN A 104 14.30 -15.97 16.76
#